data_AF-A0A8J6B2N6-F1
#
_entry.id   AF-A0A8J6B2N6-F1
#
_cell.length_a   1.000
_cell.length_b   1.000
_cell.length_c   1.000
_cell.angle_alpha   90.00
_cell.angle_beta   90.00
_cell.angle_gamma   90.00
#
_symmetry.space_group_name_H-M   'P 1'
#
loop_
_entity.id
_entity.type
_entity.pdbx_description
1 polymer ?
#
loop_
_entity_poly.entity_id
_entity_poly.type
_entity_poly.pdbx_seq_one_letter_code
_entity_poly.pdbx_strand_id
1 'polypeptide(L)'
;MLDIVDNSSLLHRLQMEGVKIGKRWDDVVQVTKKHTKDHILIFNDLHFLMSSLGAKDHEMTAQLLQPLKELSEFPGENYQHSLIGELGRPLSQALVEFDSGNYDKVVELMYPIRYKIVNIGGSNAQRDVFNQVLIRAAINSNTKSHNNLARSLLIERDVLRPNSPMTERLMRKASAVHTLL
;
A
#
# COMPACT_ATOMS: atom_id res chain seq x y z
N MET A 1 17.38 -4.67 6.34
CA MET A 1 16.00 -4.67 5.78
C MET A 1 15.26 -3.36 6.00
N LEU A 2 15.49 -2.63 7.10
CA LEU A 2 14.83 -1.35 7.35
C LEU A 2 15.05 -0.33 6.22
N ASP A 3 16.30 -0.18 5.75
CA ASP A 3 16.62 0.73 4.63
C ASP A 3 15.83 0.41 3.35
N ILE A 4 15.58 -0.88 3.10
CA ILE A 4 14.81 -1.34 1.94
C ILE A 4 13.33 -1.03 2.09
N VAL A 5 12.78 -1.20 3.28
CA VAL A 5 11.41 -0.77 3.61
C VAL A 5 11.27 0.74 3.39
N ASP A 6 12.21 1.54 3.90
CA ASP A 6 12.19 2.99 3.76
C ASP A 6 12.33 3.43 2.30
N ASN A 7 13.23 2.80 1.55
CA ASN A 7 13.40 3.05 0.12
C ASN A 7 12.15 2.70 -0.68
N SER A 8 11.56 1.52 -0.45
CA SER A 8 10.28 1.14 -1.08
C SER A 8 9.18 2.16 -0.76
N SER A 9 9.07 2.56 0.50
CA SER A 9 8.12 3.58 0.96
C SER A 9 8.33 4.94 0.30
N LEU A 10 9.57 5.38 0.13
CA LEU A 10 9.91 6.67 -0.50
C LEU A 10 9.63 6.64 -1.99
N LEU A 11 10.12 5.62 -2.71
CA LEU A 11 9.92 5.49 -4.15
C LEU A 11 8.44 5.38 -4.50
N HIS A 12 7.66 4.63 -3.72
CA HIS A 12 6.22 4.54 -3.93
C HIS A 12 5.53 5.90 -3.76
N ARG A 13 5.93 6.72 -2.78
CA ARG A 13 5.39 8.07 -2.59
C ARG A 13 5.75 9.00 -3.74
N LEU A 14 7.00 8.97 -4.19
CA LEU A 14 7.44 9.76 -5.34
C LEU A 14 6.64 9.37 -6.61
N GLN A 15 6.44 8.08 -6.84
CA GLN A 15 5.66 7.57 -7.97
C GLN A 15 4.20 8.02 -7.90
N MET A 16 3.58 7.94 -6.72
CA MET A 16 2.21 8.43 -6.51
C MET A 16 2.06 9.94 -6.75
N GLU A 17 3.13 10.71 -6.58
CA GLU A 17 3.19 12.15 -6.91
C GLU A 17 3.56 12.43 -8.38
N GLY A 18 3.68 11.40 -9.22
CA GLY A 18 3.97 11.54 -10.64
C GLY A 18 5.47 11.74 -10.95
N VAL A 19 6.35 11.54 -9.98
CA VAL A 19 7.80 11.61 -10.21
C VAL A 19 8.24 10.40 -11.04
N LYS A 20 9.02 10.65 -12.10
CA LYS A 20 9.62 9.60 -12.93
C LYS A 20 10.71 8.87 -12.12
N ILE A 21 10.39 7.68 -11.63
CA ILE A 21 11.30 6.88 -10.80
C ILE A 21 12.49 6.35 -11.61
N GLY A 22 12.28 6.00 -12.88
CA GLY A 22 13.30 5.38 -13.73
C GLY A 22 13.75 4.04 -13.16
N LYS A 23 15.06 3.77 -13.19
CA LYS A 23 15.66 2.50 -12.77
C LYS A 23 15.84 2.32 -11.25
N ARG A 24 15.39 3.27 -10.42
CA ARG A 24 15.61 3.20 -8.96
C ARG A 24 14.93 2.00 -8.30
N TRP A 25 13.86 1.47 -8.92
CA TRP A 25 13.25 0.22 -8.44
C TRP A 25 14.14 -0.99 -8.65
N ASP A 26 14.99 -0.99 -9.69
CA ASP A 26 15.90 -2.10 -9.99
C ASP A 26 16.86 -2.33 -8.81
N ASP A 27 17.44 -1.26 -8.26
CA ASP A 27 18.35 -1.32 -7.12
C ASP A 27 17.69 -1.94 -5.87
N VAL A 28 16.42 -1.59 -5.63
CA VAL A 28 15.66 -2.13 -4.49
C VAL A 28 15.30 -3.60 -4.72
N VAL A 29 14.85 -3.93 -5.94
CA VAL A 29 14.42 -5.29 -6.30
C VAL A 29 15.58 -6.29 -6.26
N GLN A 30 16.78 -5.89 -6.66
CA GLN A 30 17.96 -6.76 -6.55
C GLN A 30 18.23 -7.21 -5.10
N VAL A 31 17.93 -6.35 -4.12
CA VAL A 31 18.09 -6.69 -2.71
C VAL A 31 16.93 -7.54 -2.20
N THR A 32 15.69 -7.26 -2.60
CA THR A 32 14.50 -7.95 -2.10
C THR A 32 14.29 -9.33 -2.70
N LYS A 33 14.81 -9.61 -3.91
CA LYS A 33 14.66 -10.91 -4.60
C LYS A 33 15.07 -12.12 -3.78
N LYS A 34 16.11 -11.99 -2.96
CA LYS A 34 16.61 -13.08 -2.11
C LYS A 34 15.72 -13.37 -0.89
N HIS A 35 14.69 -12.55 -0.66
CA HIS A 35 13.82 -12.59 0.51
C HIS A 35 12.37 -12.96 0.17
N THR A 36 12.08 -13.37 -1.07
CA THR A 36 10.70 -13.66 -1.51
C THR A 36 10.05 -14.84 -0.78
N LYS A 37 10.85 -15.66 -0.08
CA LYS A 37 10.41 -16.86 0.63
C LYS A 37 10.46 -16.72 2.15
N ASP A 38 10.89 -15.58 2.67
CA ASP A 38 11.15 -15.41 4.10
C ASP A 38 9.84 -15.42 4.91
N HIS A 39 8.87 -14.62 4.49
CA HIS A 39 7.54 -14.50 5.11
C HIS A 39 7.53 -14.37 6.64
N ILE A 40 8.54 -13.68 7.18
CA ILE A 40 8.72 -13.50 8.63
C ILE A 40 7.78 -12.40 9.15
N LEU A 41 7.71 -11.27 8.43
CA LEU A 41 6.87 -10.12 8.79
C LEU A 41 6.07 -9.69 7.57
N ILE A 42 4.74 -9.67 7.67
CA ILE A 42 3.85 -9.18 6.60
C ILE A 42 4.27 -7.78 6.15
N PHE A 43 4.65 -6.95 7.11
CA PHE A 43 5.12 -5.59 6.85
C PHE A 43 6.29 -5.54 5.86
N ASN A 44 7.26 -6.44 5.98
CA ASN A 44 8.39 -6.50 5.05
C ASN A 44 7.93 -7.00 3.67
N ASP A 45 7.13 -8.06 3.64
CA ASP A 45 6.62 -8.65 2.39
C ASP A 45 5.85 -7.63 1.56
N LEU A 46 5.03 -6.78 2.19
CA LEU A 46 4.30 -5.70 1.52
C LEU A 46 5.24 -4.66 0.88
N HIS A 47 6.37 -4.35 1.52
CA HIS A 47 7.36 -3.42 0.95
C HIS A 47 8.21 -4.07 -0.14
N PHE A 48 8.42 -5.39 -0.07
CA PHE A 48 9.05 -6.14 -1.16
C PHE A 48 8.10 -6.23 -2.36
N LEU A 49 6.81 -6.41 -2.11
CA LEU A 49 5.78 -6.40 -3.14
C LEU A 49 5.75 -5.04 -3.87
N MET A 50 5.77 -3.92 -3.14
CA MET A 50 5.91 -2.58 -3.74
C MET A 50 7.14 -2.49 -4.67
N SER A 51 8.27 -3.08 -4.27
CA SER A 51 9.47 -3.08 -5.11
C SER A 51 9.27 -3.88 -6.40
N SER A 52 8.71 -5.10 -6.31
CA SER A 52 8.45 -5.93 -7.48
C SER A 52 7.46 -5.28 -8.46
N LEU A 53 6.38 -4.66 -7.95
CA LEU A 53 5.39 -3.94 -8.74
C LEU A 53 6.01 -2.70 -9.40
N GLY A 54 6.84 -1.97 -8.66
CA GLY A 54 7.57 -0.81 -9.16
C GLY A 54 8.54 -1.14 -10.29
N ALA A 55 9.26 -2.27 -10.18
CA ALA A 55 10.18 -2.75 -11.21
C ALA A 55 9.49 -3.53 -12.35
N LYS A 56 8.18 -3.77 -12.26
CA LYS A 56 7.43 -4.64 -13.19
C LYS A 56 7.97 -6.07 -13.25
N ASP A 57 8.45 -6.57 -12.12
CA ASP A 57 8.95 -7.94 -11.97
C ASP A 57 7.80 -8.89 -11.59
N HIS A 58 7.07 -9.35 -12.62
CA HIS A 58 5.90 -10.21 -12.45
C HIS A 58 6.24 -11.57 -11.81
N GLU A 59 7.44 -12.10 -12.07
CA GLU A 59 7.88 -13.36 -11.48
C GLU A 59 8.05 -13.20 -9.97
N MET A 60 8.76 -12.16 -9.53
CA MET A 60 8.95 -11.87 -8.12
C MET A 60 7.62 -11.56 -7.42
N THR A 61 6.73 -10.81 -8.07
CA THR A 61 5.37 -10.55 -7.55
C THR A 61 4.62 -11.86 -7.30
N ALA A 62 4.64 -12.80 -8.26
CA ALA A 62 3.99 -14.11 -8.08
C ALA A 62 4.62 -14.91 -6.93
N GLN A 63 5.96 -14.92 -6.82
CA GLN A 63 6.68 -15.61 -5.75
C GLN A 63 6.32 -15.08 -4.36
N LEU A 64 6.11 -13.76 -4.22
CA LEU A 64 5.69 -13.16 -2.94
C LEU A 64 4.24 -13.48 -2.58
N LEU A 65 3.34 -13.56 -3.56
CA LEU A 65 1.91 -13.70 -3.33
C LEU A 65 1.46 -15.16 -3.15
N GLN A 66 2.08 -16.09 -3.89
CA GLN A 66 1.65 -17.49 -3.93
C GLN A 66 1.64 -18.15 -2.54
N PRO A 67 2.68 -18.00 -1.68
CA PRO A 67 2.71 -18.66 -0.38
C PRO A 67 1.70 -18.08 0.63
N LEU A 68 1.25 -16.83 0.44
CA LEU A 68 0.35 -16.15 1.38
C LEU A 68 -0.98 -16.88 1.56
N LYS A 69 -1.44 -17.62 0.54
CA LYS A 69 -2.66 -18.42 0.67
C LYS A 69 -2.47 -19.54 1.69
N GLU A 70 -1.46 -20.37 1.48
CA GLU A 70 -1.18 -21.53 2.35
C GLU A 70 -0.84 -21.08 3.78
N LEU A 71 0.01 -20.06 3.92
CA LEU A 71 0.37 -19.50 5.24
C LEU A 71 -0.83 -18.88 5.97
N SER A 72 -1.85 -18.41 5.24
CA SER A 72 -3.10 -17.92 5.86
C SER A 72 -4.04 -19.03 6.30
N GLU A 73 -4.02 -20.18 5.62
CA GLU A 73 -4.87 -21.33 5.94
C GLU A 73 -4.27 -22.17 7.06
N PHE A 74 -2.94 -22.25 7.12
CA PHE A 74 -2.19 -23.06 8.09
C PHE A 74 -1.10 -22.21 8.79
N PRO A 75 -1.48 -21.21 9.61
CA PRO A 75 -0.52 -20.27 10.21
C PRO A 75 0.36 -20.87 11.33
N GLY A 76 0.01 -22.06 11.82
CA GLY A 76 0.65 -22.65 12.99
C GLY A 76 0.57 -21.72 14.21
N GLU A 77 1.66 -21.63 14.97
CA GLU A 77 1.78 -20.74 16.15
C GLU A 77 2.35 -19.36 15.79
N ASN A 78 2.65 -19.09 14.51
CA ASN A 78 3.24 -17.83 14.09
C ASN A 78 2.19 -16.72 14.04
N TYR A 79 2.30 -15.75 14.95
CA TYR A 79 1.39 -14.60 15.02
C TYR A 79 1.36 -13.78 13.73
N GLN A 80 2.47 -13.63 13.01
CA GLN A 80 2.46 -12.92 11.73
C GLN A 80 1.70 -13.71 10.67
N HIS A 81 1.81 -15.03 10.66
CA HIS A 81 1.06 -15.86 9.72
C HIS A 81 -0.45 -15.81 9.97
N SER A 82 -0.87 -15.75 11.24
CA SER A 82 -2.30 -15.62 11.58
C SER A 82 -2.92 -14.29 11.09
N LEU A 83 -2.11 -13.24 10.93
CA LEU A 83 -2.52 -11.96 10.35
C LEU A 83 -2.60 -11.97 8.82
N ILE A 84 -2.09 -13.00 8.12
CA ILE A 84 -2.03 -13.00 6.65
C ILE A 84 -3.43 -13.02 6.05
N GLY A 85 -4.35 -13.82 6.60
CA GLY A 85 -5.72 -13.89 6.09
C GLY A 85 -6.46 -12.55 6.21
N GLU A 86 -6.35 -11.92 7.38
CA GLU A 86 -7.08 -10.70 7.72
C GLU A 86 -6.44 -9.42 7.14
N LEU A 87 -5.10 -9.34 7.11
CA LEU A 87 -4.37 -8.12 6.75
C LEU A 87 -3.43 -8.34 5.57
N GLY A 88 -2.62 -9.40 5.59
CA GLY A 88 -1.59 -9.63 4.58
C GLY A 88 -2.14 -9.78 3.17
N ARG A 89 -3.12 -10.65 2.96
CA ARG A 89 -3.79 -10.89 1.68
C ARG A 89 -4.53 -9.67 1.14
N PRO A 90 -5.44 -9.01 1.89
CA PRO A 90 -6.13 -7.85 1.36
C PRO A 90 -5.19 -6.68 1.06
N LEU A 91 -4.15 -6.44 1.89
CA LEU A 91 -3.16 -5.39 1.60
C LEU A 91 -2.32 -5.73 0.36
N SER A 92 -1.89 -6.98 0.22
CA SER A 92 -1.10 -7.42 -0.94
C SER A 92 -1.91 -7.32 -2.22
N GLN A 93 -3.15 -7.81 -2.22
CA GLN A 93 -4.05 -7.68 -3.35
C GLN A 93 -4.31 -6.20 -3.68
N ALA A 94 -4.57 -5.37 -2.67
CA ALA A 94 -4.81 -3.94 -2.88
C ALA A 94 -3.62 -3.23 -3.55
N LEU A 95 -2.37 -3.63 -3.25
CA LEU A 95 -1.21 -3.06 -3.95
C LEU A 95 -1.16 -3.46 -5.43
N VAL A 96 -1.50 -4.71 -5.75
CA VAL A 96 -1.59 -5.19 -7.16
C VAL A 96 -2.70 -4.46 -7.91
N GLU A 97 -3.87 -4.32 -7.30
CA GLU A 97 -5.00 -3.59 -7.88
C GLU A 97 -4.66 -2.11 -8.09
N PHE A 98 -3.94 -1.50 -7.14
CA PHE A 98 -3.51 -0.11 -7.25
C PHE A 98 -2.53 0.09 -8.40
N ASP A 99 -1.56 -0.82 -8.57
CA ASP A 99 -0.62 -0.79 -9.70
C ASP A 99 -1.32 -0.98 -11.05
N SER A 100 -2.42 -1.75 -11.06
CA SER A 100 -3.26 -1.99 -12.24
C SER A 100 -4.29 -0.88 -12.51
N GLY A 101 -4.41 0.12 -11.62
CA GLY A 101 -5.37 1.22 -11.74
C GLY A 101 -6.80 0.88 -11.30
N ASN A 102 -7.03 -0.28 -10.68
CA ASN A 102 -8.34 -0.75 -10.22
C ASN A 102 -8.72 -0.14 -8.86
N TYR A 103 -8.85 1.18 -8.82
CA TYR A 103 -8.97 1.94 -7.57
C TYR A 103 -10.20 1.59 -6.73
N ASP A 104 -11.32 1.24 -7.35
CA ASP A 104 -12.52 0.79 -6.62
C ASP A 104 -12.20 -0.44 -5.77
N LYS A 105 -11.46 -1.39 -6.34
CA LYS A 105 -11.11 -2.63 -5.64
C LYS A 105 -10.14 -2.40 -4.48
N VAL A 106 -9.21 -1.46 -4.64
CA VAL A 106 -8.30 -1.04 -3.57
C VAL A 106 -9.10 -0.52 -2.37
N VAL A 107 -10.11 0.31 -2.60
CA VAL A 107 -10.95 0.86 -1.53
C VAL A 107 -11.72 -0.26 -0.81
N GLU A 108 -12.36 -1.16 -1.57
CA GLU A 108 -13.09 -2.31 -1.02
C GLU A 108 -12.21 -3.20 -0.12
N LEU A 109 -10.96 -3.44 -0.53
CA LEU A 109 -10.02 -4.29 0.19
C LEU A 109 -9.44 -3.61 1.43
N MET A 110 -9.07 -2.33 1.34
CA MET A 110 -8.31 -1.65 2.39
C MET A 110 -9.18 -0.93 3.41
N TYR A 111 -10.32 -0.36 3.01
CA TYR A 111 -11.15 0.44 3.91
C TYR A 111 -11.64 -0.35 5.15
N PRO A 112 -12.12 -1.61 5.03
CA PRO A 112 -12.58 -2.40 6.18
C PRO A 112 -11.49 -2.69 7.22
N ILE A 113 -10.23 -2.73 6.78
CA ILE A 113 -9.09 -3.13 7.63
C ILE A 113 -8.21 -1.95 8.07
N ARG A 114 -8.51 -0.72 7.64
CA ARG A 114 -7.59 0.42 7.76
C ARG A 114 -7.07 0.68 9.18
N TYR A 115 -7.93 0.48 10.18
CA TYR A 115 -7.57 0.68 11.59
C TYR A 115 -6.78 -0.48 12.20
N LYS A 116 -6.81 -1.65 11.55
CA LYS A 116 -6.07 -2.85 11.96
C LYS A 116 -4.67 -2.94 11.34
N ILE A 117 -4.36 -2.08 10.35
CA ILE A 117 -3.03 -2.02 9.70
C ILE A 117 -1.91 -1.81 10.72
N VAL A 118 -2.18 -1.20 11.88
CA VAL A 118 -1.17 -1.07 12.96
C VAL A 118 -0.61 -2.42 13.43
N ASN A 119 -1.39 -3.50 13.33
CA ASN A 119 -1.03 -4.84 13.80
C ASN A 119 0.04 -5.53 12.93
N ILE A 120 0.28 -5.07 11.70
CA ILE A 120 1.34 -5.63 10.85
C ILE A 120 2.75 -5.25 11.33
N GLY A 121 2.87 -4.31 12.29
CA GLY A 121 4.15 -3.80 12.79
C GLY A 121 4.71 -2.65 11.95
N GLY A 122 6.01 -2.36 12.14
CA GLY A 122 6.71 -1.22 11.53
C GLY A 122 6.51 0.11 12.27
N SER A 123 6.96 1.21 11.67
CA SER A 123 6.76 2.56 12.22
C SER A 123 5.49 3.24 11.70
N ASN A 124 5.04 4.29 12.41
CA ASN A 124 3.91 5.12 11.96
C ASN A 124 4.16 5.78 10.60
N ALA A 125 5.40 6.21 10.34
CA ALA A 125 5.76 6.85 9.08
C ALA A 125 5.71 5.84 7.92
N GLN A 126 6.23 4.63 8.11
CA GLN A 126 6.22 3.60 7.08
C GLN A 126 4.79 3.14 6.77
N ARG A 127 3.99 2.81 7.80
CA ARG A 127 2.58 2.41 7.61
C ARG A 127 1.71 3.47 6.95
N ASP A 128 2.08 4.74 7.06
CA ASP A 128 1.34 5.84 6.44
C ASP A 128 1.22 5.68 4.91
N VAL A 129 2.14 4.94 4.27
CA VAL A 129 2.07 4.69 2.81
C VAL A 129 0.75 4.00 2.44
N PHE A 130 0.26 3.06 3.26
CA PHE A 130 -0.99 2.33 3.02
C PHE A 130 -2.21 3.25 3.15
N ASN A 131 -2.19 4.18 4.12
CA ASN A 131 -3.23 5.21 4.22
C ASN A 131 -3.24 6.12 2.98
N GLN A 132 -2.06 6.48 2.48
CA GLN A 132 -1.94 7.29 1.26
C GLN A 132 -2.44 6.53 0.01
N VAL A 133 -2.17 5.23 -0.09
CA VAL A 133 -2.70 4.36 -1.15
C VAL A 133 -4.23 4.34 -1.12
N LEU A 134 -4.84 4.09 0.05
CA LEU A 134 -6.29 4.10 0.22
C LEU A 134 -6.91 5.46 -0.15
N ILE A 135 -6.34 6.57 0.34
CA ILE A 135 -6.84 7.91 0.00
C ILE A 135 -6.76 8.16 -1.49
N ARG A 136 -5.62 7.85 -2.14
CA ARG A 136 -5.45 8.06 -3.57
C ARG A 136 -6.38 7.17 -4.38
N ALA A 137 -6.60 5.92 -3.97
CA ALA A 137 -7.58 5.06 -4.61
C ALA A 137 -8.99 5.65 -4.50
N ALA A 138 -9.39 6.10 -3.31
CA ALA A 138 -10.69 6.73 -3.10
C ALA A 138 -10.87 8.02 -3.92
N ILE A 139 -9.80 8.81 -4.14
CA ILE A 139 -9.84 10.00 -5.01
C ILE A 139 -10.05 9.63 -6.48
N ASN A 140 -9.35 8.60 -6.98
CA ASN A 140 -9.36 8.22 -8.41
C ASN A 140 -10.41 7.16 -8.75
N SER A 141 -11.20 6.74 -7.78
CA SER A 141 -12.31 5.81 -7.98
C SER A 141 -13.42 6.45 -8.82
N ASN A 142 -14.18 5.62 -9.54
CA ASN A 142 -15.29 6.08 -10.39
C ASN A 142 -16.62 6.22 -9.63
N THR A 143 -16.69 5.82 -8.36
CA THR A 143 -17.93 5.86 -7.59
C THR A 143 -18.04 7.08 -6.68
N LYS A 144 -19.24 7.64 -6.57
CA LYS A 144 -19.51 8.80 -5.70
C LYS A 144 -19.31 8.50 -4.21
N SER A 145 -19.58 7.25 -3.78
CA SER A 145 -19.40 6.85 -2.38
C SER A 145 -17.93 6.87 -1.98
N HIS A 146 -17.04 6.35 -2.82
CA HIS A 146 -15.59 6.40 -2.62
C HIS A 146 -15.06 7.83 -2.66
N ASN A 147 -15.59 8.69 -3.54
CA ASN A 147 -15.22 10.10 -3.59
C ASN A 147 -15.60 10.83 -2.29
N ASN A 148 -16.78 10.53 -1.73
CA ASN A 148 -17.17 11.04 -0.41
C ASN A 148 -16.25 10.49 0.69
N LEU A 149 -15.92 9.20 0.64
CA LEU A 149 -14.97 8.58 1.57
C LEU A 149 -13.60 9.27 1.51
N ALA A 150 -13.08 9.59 0.32
CA ALA A 150 -11.82 10.31 0.17
C ALA A 150 -11.82 11.64 0.93
N ARG A 151 -12.92 12.40 0.86
CA ARG A 151 -13.07 13.67 1.60
C ARG A 151 -13.03 13.42 3.11
N SER A 152 -13.76 12.43 3.61
CA SER A 152 -13.75 12.07 5.03
C SER A 152 -12.36 11.66 5.52
N LEU A 153 -11.66 10.82 4.75
CA LEU A 153 -10.30 10.38 5.08
C LEU A 153 -9.30 11.54 5.08
N LEU A 154 -9.47 12.51 4.18
CA LEU A 154 -8.61 13.70 4.12
C LEU A 154 -8.86 14.64 5.31
N ILE A 155 -10.10 14.84 5.71
CA ILE A 155 -10.45 15.62 6.92
C ILE A 155 -9.89 14.94 8.18
N GLU A 156 -10.11 13.62 8.33
CA GLU A 156 -9.52 12.83 9.42
C GLU A 156 -7.99 13.00 9.46
N ARG A 157 -7.35 12.93 8.30
CA ARG A 157 -5.91 13.10 8.17
C ARG A 157 -5.44 14.51 8.54
N ASP A 158 -6.14 15.55 8.13
CA ASP A 158 -5.77 16.94 8.41
C ASP A 158 -5.79 17.24 9.91
N VAL A 159 -6.79 16.70 10.63
CA VAL A 159 -6.86 16.76 12.09
C VAL A 159 -5.68 16.04 12.75
N LEU A 160 -5.34 14.84 12.26
CA LEU A 160 -4.25 14.03 12.83
C LEU A 160 -2.84 14.55 12.46
N ARG A 161 -2.73 15.31 11.37
CA ARG A 161 -1.47 15.83 10.82
C ARG A 161 -1.66 17.27 10.33
N PRO A 162 -1.88 18.22 11.25
CA PRO A 162 -2.15 19.60 10.89
C PRO A 162 -0.97 20.21 10.14
N ASN A 163 -1.25 21.13 9.20
CA ASN A 163 -0.26 21.82 8.37
C ASN A 163 0.62 20.89 7.52
N SER A 164 0.10 19.73 7.12
CA SER A 164 0.85 18.81 6.25
C SER A 164 0.73 19.24 4.78
N PRO A 165 1.84 19.66 4.11
CA PRO A 165 1.77 20.09 2.71
C PRO A 165 1.31 18.97 1.77
N MET A 166 1.53 17.71 2.16
CA MET A 166 1.04 16.56 1.41
C MET A 166 -0.47 16.40 1.51
N THR A 167 -1.05 16.58 2.71
CA THR A 167 -2.51 16.54 2.89
C THR A 167 -3.16 17.66 2.08
N GLU A 168 -2.63 18.88 2.13
CA GLU A 168 -3.12 20.01 1.33
C GLU A 168 -3.09 19.72 -0.18
N ARG A 169 -2.00 19.10 -0.69
CA ARG A 169 -1.93 18.69 -2.11
C ARG A 169 -3.00 17.65 -2.45
N LEU A 170 -3.22 16.66 -1.59
CA LEU A 170 -4.25 15.64 -1.81
C LEU A 170 -5.67 16.22 -1.75
N MET A 171 -5.94 17.16 -0.85
CA MET A 171 -7.22 17.87 -0.79
C MET A 171 -7.48 18.66 -2.08
N ARG A 172 -6.47 19.40 -2.58
CA ARG A 172 -6.57 20.09 -3.88
C ARG A 172 -6.85 19.11 -5.02
N LYS A 173 -6.19 17.95 -5.04
CA LYS A 173 -6.42 16.91 -6.04
C LYS A 173 -7.83 16.34 -5.96
N ALA A 174 -8.33 16.03 -4.77
CA ALA A 174 -9.70 15.55 -4.56
C ALA A 174 -10.72 16.57 -5.05
N SER A 175 -10.56 17.86 -4.71
CA SER A 175 -11.41 18.93 -5.23
C SER A 175 -11.36 18.98 -6.76
N ALA A 176 -10.19 19.01 -7.39
CA ALA A 176 -10.08 19.08 -8.85
C ALA A 176 -10.78 17.90 -9.57
N VAL A 177 -10.68 16.69 -9.03
CA VAL A 177 -11.28 15.48 -9.64
C VAL A 177 -12.79 15.39 -9.37
N HIS A 178 -13.25 15.83 -8.19
CA HIS A 178 -14.64 15.64 -7.76
C HIS A 178 -15.57 16.85 -8.03
N THR A 179 -15.06 17.96 -8.58
CA THR A 179 -15.87 19.18 -8.89
C THR A 179 -16.60 19.08 -10.25
N LEU A 180 -16.72 17.88 -10.83
CA LEU A 180 -17.31 17.66 -12.16
C LEU A 180 -18.48 16.66 -12.21
N LEU A 181 -19.17 16.40 -11.09
CA LEU A 181 -20.38 15.56 -11.01
C LEU A 181 -21.45 16.19 -10.13
#